data_AF-A0A5R9BUI4-F1
#
_entry.id   AF-A0A5R9BUI4-F1
#
_cell.length_a   1.000
_cell.length_b   1.000
_cell.length_c   1.000
_cell.angle_alpha   90.00
_cell.angle_beta   90.00
_cell.angle_gamma   90.00
#
_symmetry.space_group_name_H-M   'P 1'
#
loop_
_entity.id
_entity.type
_entity.pdbx_description
1 polymer ?
#
loop_
_entity_poly.entity_id
_entity_poly.type
_entity_poly.pdbx_seq_one_letter_code
_entity_poly.pdbx_strand_id
1 'polypeptide(L)'
;MKENIINLYLTPRSRLYEELANLLQQELREPKLYNDILSAIANGSTRHNQIATKIGKSTGAISNYLKSLIELGIVEKRTPVSEKEGRKSIYVIVDGMYRFWHQLVRPNIQAIELRQAETIYQERVKEVLSNFMGFAFEQMGREYLIQSNKNPFYIHEYGVW
;
A
#
# COMPACT_ATOMS: atom_id res chain seq x y z
N MET A 1 1.73 8.00 -19.88
CA MET A 1 1.38 7.49 -18.53
C MET A 1 0.33 6.37 -18.59
N LYS A 2 -0.83 6.58 -19.24
CA LYS A 2 -1.85 5.54 -19.48
C LYS A 2 -1.28 4.22 -20.02
N GLU A 3 -0.53 4.30 -21.11
CA GLU A 3 0.09 3.13 -21.78
C GLU A 3 0.99 2.31 -20.85
N ASN A 4 1.82 2.97 -20.04
CA ASN A 4 2.71 2.28 -19.10
C ASN A 4 1.91 1.55 -18.01
N ILE A 5 0.82 2.14 -17.52
CA ILE A 5 -0.04 1.49 -16.50
C ILE A 5 -0.70 0.25 -17.10
N ILE A 6 -1.21 0.36 -18.33
CA ILE A 6 -1.87 -0.76 -19.01
C ILE A 6 -0.88 -1.90 -19.27
N ASN A 7 0.30 -1.57 -19.81
CA ASN A 7 1.31 -2.54 -20.20
C ASN A 7 2.02 -3.20 -19.00
N LEU A 8 2.18 -2.49 -17.88
CA LEU A 8 2.89 -3.00 -16.71
C LEU A 8 2.00 -3.71 -15.68
N TYR A 9 0.73 -3.32 -15.56
CA TYR A 9 -0.17 -3.81 -14.50
C TYR A 9 -1.51 -4.40 -14.98
N LEU A 10 -2.10 -3.87 -16.06
CA LEU A 10 -3.48 -4.20 -16.45
C LEU A 10 -3.59 -5.17 -17.63
N THR A 11 -2.49 -5.84 -17.98
CA THR A 11 -2.46 -6.86 -19.04
C THR A 11 -2.10 -8.21 -18.42
N PRO A 12 -2.79 -9.31 -18.78
CA PRO A 12 -2.39 -10.66 -18.39
C PRO A 12 -0.94 -10.93 -18.78
N ARG A 13 -0.13 -11.46 -17.86
CA ARG A 13 1.32 -11.69 -18.03
C ARG A 13 2.19 -10.43 -18.14
N SER A 14 1.68 -9.26 -17.76
CA SER A 14 2.54 -8.09 -17.62
C SER A 14 3.57 -8.31 -16.51
N ARG A 15 4.78 -7.75 -16.71
CA ARG A 15 5.95 -8.03 -15.84
C ARG A 15 5.61 -7.84 -14.36
N LEU A 16 5.03 -6.68 -14.01
CA LEU A 16 4.72 -6.37 -12.60
C LEU A 16 3.50 -7.14 -12.09
N TYR A 17 2.60 -7.59 -12.97
CA TYR A 17 1.48 -8.44 -12.58
C TYR A 17 1.93 -9.80 -12.08
N GLU A 18 2.80 -10.46 -12.84
CA GLU A 18 3.35 -11.75 -12.43
C GLU A 18 4.39 -11.58 -11.31
N GLU A 19 5.26 -10.58 -11.40
CA GLU A 19 6.32 -10.35 -10.42
C GLU A 19 5.73 -10.07 -9.05
N LEU A 20 4.71 -9.20 -8.89
CA LEU A 20 4.12 -8.93 -7.56
C LEU A 20 3.27 -10.08 -7.02
N ALA A 21 2.61 -10.86 -7.89
CA ALA A 21 1.91 -12.07 -7.48
C ALA A 21 2.87 -13.16 -6.98
N ASN A 22 4.07 -13.23 -7.57
CA ASN A 22 5.08 -14.25 -7.30
C ASN A 22 6.09 -13.84 -6.21
N LEU A 23 6.43 -12.55 -6.07
CA LEU A 23 7.45 -12.07 -5.13
C LEU A 23 7.10 -12.46 -3.68
N LEU A 24 5.84 -12.23 -3.30
CA LEU A 24 5.34 -12.62 -1.98
C LEU A 24 5.33 -14.14 -1.78
N GLN A 25 5.21 -14.93 -2.85
CA GLN A 25 5.25 -16.39 -2.76
C GLN A 25 6.68 -16.93 -2.63
N GLN A 26 7.67 -16.20 -3.12
CA GLN A 26 9.08 -16.61 -3.12
C GLN A 26 9.81 -16.21 -1.84
N GLU A 27 9.50 -15.06 -1.24
CA GLU A 27 10.22 -14.54 -0.06
C GLU A 27 9.60 -14.97 1.28
N LEU A 28 8.34 -15.42 1.32
CA LEU A 28 7.58 -15.53 2.57
C LEU A 28 6.90 -16.90 2.77
N ARG A 29 7.06 -17.47 3.97
CA ARG A 29 6.24 -18.60 4.44
C ARG A 29 4.80 -18.12 4.66
N GLU A 30 3.82 -18.78 4.04
CA GLU A 30 2.38 -18.44 4.06
C GLU A 30 1.98 -17.14 3.33
N PRO A 31 2.14 -17.07 1.98
CA PRO A 31 1.85 -15.86 1.19
C PRO A 31 0.40 -15.37 1.29
N LYS A 32 -0.54 -16.27 1.60
CA LYS A 32 -1.96 -15.93 1.75
C LYS A 32 -2.18 -14.92 2.88
N LEU A 33 -1.54 -15.12 4.03
CA LEU A 33 -1.77 -14.28 5.20
C LEU A 33 -1.17 -12.88 5.02
N TYR A 34 -0.01 -12.78 4.37
CA TYR A 34 0.57 -11.49 3.97
C TYR A 34 -0.35 -10.72 3.02
N ASN A 35 -0.88 -11.40 1.99
CA ASN A 35 -1.81 -10.80 1.04
C ASN A 35 -3.12 -10.35 1.72
N ASP A 36 -3.63 -11.10 2.68
CA ASP A 36 -4.84 -10.75 3.43
C ASP A 36 -4.60 -9.53 4.32
N ILE A 37 -3.45 -9.44 4.99
CA ILE A 37 -3.04 -8.26 5.78
C ILE A 37 -2.89 -7.03 4.89
N LEU A 38 -2.15 -7.11 3.79
CA LEU A 38 -1.97 -6.01 2.85
C LEU A 38 -3.32 -5.56 2.26
N SER A 39 -4.18 -6.51 1.91
CA SER A 39 -5.52 -6.19 1.42
C SER A 39 -6.38 -5.52 2.49
N ALA A 40 -6.28 -5.92 3.77
CA ALA A 40 -7.00 -5.27 4.85
C ALA A 40 -6.54 -3.81 5.05
N ILE A 41 -5.22 -3.57 5.02
CA ILE A 41 -4.65 -2.21 5.16
C ILE A 41 -5.02 -1.34 3.95
N ALA A 42 -4.90 -1.87 2.73
CA ALA A 42 -5.26 -1.17 1.50
C ALA A 42 -6.73 -0.72 1.47
N ASN A 43 -7.61 -1.49 2.12
CA ASN A 43 -9.04 -1.20 2.27
C ASN A 43 -9.38 -0.40 3.56
N GLY A 44 -8.38 0.21 4.22
CA GLY A 44 -8.58 1.13 5.34
C GLY A 44 -8.59 0.51 6.74
N SER A 45 -8.29 -0.78 6.89
CA SER A 45 -8.05 -1.37 8.22
C SER A 45 -6.64 -1.01 8.67
N THR A 46 -6.49 0.13 9.34
CA THR A 46 -5.17 0.69 9.65
C THR A 46 -4.67 0.32 11.05
N ARG A 47 -5.54 -0.13 11.97
CA ARG A 47 -5.13 -0.47 13.35
C ARG A 47 -4.88 -1.98 13.50
N HIS A 48 -3.95 -2.36 14.38
CA HIS A 48 -3.59 -3.77 14.64
C HIS A 48 -4.82 -4.67 14.86
N ASN A 49 -5.72 -4.28 15.76
CA ASN A 49 -6.92 -5.04 16.06
C ASN A 49 -7.89 -5.07 14.87
N GLN A 50 -8.02 -3.96 14.13
CA GLN A 50 -8.90 -3.92 12.95
C GLN A 50 -8.42 -4.89 11.87
N ILE A 51 -7.11 -4.92 11.61
CA ILE A 51 -6.50 -5.86 10.66
C ILE A 51 -6.78 -7.30 11.09
N ALA A 52 -6.47 -7.64 12.35
CA ALA A 52 -6.67 -8.98 12.90
C ALA A 52 -8.13 -9.44 12.78
N THR A 53 -9.07 -8.58 13.18
CA THR A 53 -10.52 -8.84 13.07
C THR A 53 -10.96 -8.99 11.62
N LYS A 54 -10.47 -8.14 10.71
CA LYS A 54 -10.84 -8.18 9.29
C LYS A 54 -10.46 -9.50 8.62
N ILE A 55 -9.34 -10.09 9.00
CA ILE A 55 -8.84 -11.34 8.43
C ILE A 55 -9.20 -12.58 9.28
N GLY A 56 -9.97 -12.41 10.36
CA GLY A 56 -10.42 -13.51 11.21
C GLY A 56 -9.30 -14.18 12.02
N LYS A 57 -8.28 -13.43 12.42
CA LYS A 57 -7.12 -13.92 13.20
C LYS A 57 -6.99 -13.18 14.53
N SER A 58 -6.21 -13.75 15.45
CA SER A 58 -5.82 -13.04 16.67
C SER A 58 -4.74 -12.01 16.38
N THR A 59 -4.66 -10.97 17.20
CA THR A 59 -3.61 -9.95 17.11
C THR A 59 -2.22 -10.57 17.22
N GLY A 60 -2.02 -11.52 18.13
CA GLY A 60 -0.76 -12.25 18.27
C GLY A 60 -0.35 -13.02 17.01
N ALA A 61 -1.31 -13.59 16.29
CA ALA A 61 -1.04 -14.35 15.06
C ALA A 61 -0.54 -13.48 13.91
N ILE A 62 -0.91 -12.19 13.86
CA ILE A 62 -0.51 -11.28 12.77
C ILE A 62 0.70 -10.42 13.10
N SER A 63 1.12 -10.36 14.38
CA SER A 63 2.24 -9.52 14.84
C SER A 63 3.53 -9.79 14.07
N ASN A 64 3.90 -11.06 13.89
CA ASN A 64 5.13 -11.43 13.18
C ASN A 64 5.06 -11.06 11.69
N TYR A 65 3.88 -11.23 11.07
CA TYR A 65 3.66 -10.87 9.67
C TYR A 65 3.79 -9.37 9.45
N LEU A 66 3.20 -8.56 10.32
CA LEU A 66 3.34 -7.11 10.25
C LEU A 66 4.78 -6.66 10.49
N LYS A 67 5.51 -7.33 11.39
CA LYS A 67 6.92 -7.06 11.61
C LYS A 67 7.75 -7.34 10.35
N SER A 68 7.55 -8.49 9.70
CA SER A 68 8.22 -8.80 8.43
C SER A 68 7.89 -7.79 7.33
N LEU A 69 6.62 -7.38 7.20
CA LEU A 69 6.22 -6.37 6.21
C LEU A 69 6.85 -4.99 6.47
N ILE A 70 7.12 -4.67 7.74
CA ILE A 70 7.85 -3.46 8.13
C ILE A 70 9.34 -3.59 7.80
N GLU A 71 9.95 -4.73 8.11
CA GLU A 71 11.38 -4.99 7.81
C GLU A 71 11.65 -4.99 6.31
N LEU A 72 10.69 -5.46 5.49
CA LEU A 72 10.75 -5.40 4.03
C LEU A 72 10.48 -4.00 3.46
N GLY A 73 10.12 -3.01 4.29
CA GLY A 73 9.79 -1.66 3.83
C GLY A 73 8.47 -1.54 3.06
N ILE A 74 7.61 -2.57 3.10
CA ILE A 74 6.32 -2.57 2.41
C ILE A 74 5.28 -1.78 3.23
N VAL A 75 5.31 -1.98 4.55
CA VAL A 75 4.40 -1.33 5.51
C VAL A 75 5.21 -0.47 6.48
N GLU A 76 4.65 0.66 6.89
CA GLU A 76 5.20 1.49 7.94
C GLU A 76 4.19 1.61 9.10
N LYS A 77 4.71 1.60 10.33
CA LYS A 77 3.94 1.91 11.54
C LYS A 77 4.07 3.40 11.84
N ARG A 78 2.99 4.16 11.64
CA ARG A 78 2.95 5.61 11.90
C ARG A 78 2.17 5.92 13.16
N THR A 79 2.53 7.01 13.82
CA THR A 79 1.77 7.57 14.94
C THR A 79 1.06 8.84 14.44
N PRO A 80 -0.29 8.91 14.50
CA PRO A 80 -1.02 10.11 14.13
C PRO A 80 -0.62 11.30 15.00
N VAL A 81 -0.49 12.49 14.42
CA VAL A 81 -0.12 13.72 15.14
C VAL A 81 -1.32 14.36 15.83
N SER A 82 -2.55 14.05 15.37
CA SER A 82 -3.76 14.77 15.79
C SER A 82 -4.40 14.32 17.12
N GLU A 83 -3.93 13.24 17.75
CA GLU A 83 -4.54 12.72 18.98
C GLU A 83 -3.65 12.94 20.22
N LYS A 84 -4.04 13.89 21.09
CA LYS A 84 -3.50 14.00 22.46
C LYS A 84 -3.86 12.74 23.26
N GLU A 85 -2.85 12.18 23.92
CA GLU A 85 -2.90 11.08 24.90
C GLU A 85 -3.66 9.82 24.47
N GLY A 86 -3.04 8.96 23.64
CA GLY A 86 -3.71 7.70 23.29
C GLY A 86 -3.05 6.65 22.39
N ARG A 87 -1.73 6.67 22.16
CA ARG A 87 -0.88 5.52 21.71
C ARG A 87 -1.47 4.50 20.69
N LYS A 88 -2.24 4.88 19.68
CA LYS A 88 -2.71 3.91 18.66
C LYS A 88 -2.03 4.16 17.33
N SER A 89 -0.87 3.53 17.16
CA SER A 89 -0.18 3.51 15.88
C SER A 89 -1.04 2.84 14.79
N ILE A 90 -0.93 3.39 13.60
CA ILE A 90 -1.56 2.89 12.38
C ILE A 90 -0.51 2.24 11.49
N TYR A 91 -0.94 1.27 10.69
CA TYR A 91 -0.15 0.60 9.67
C TYR A 91 -0.57 1.14 8.30
N VAL A 92 0.41 1.54 7.50
CA VAL A 92 0.20 2.14 6.17
C VAL A 92 1.11 1.43 5.17
N ILE A 93 0.59 1.06 4.00
CA ILE A 93 1.41 0.53 2.90
C ILE A 93 2.15 1.71 2.27
N VAL A 94 3.48 1.73 2.42
CA VAL A 94 4.32 2.80 1.88
C VAL A 94 4.87 2.47 0.51
N ASP A 95 5.03 1.18 0.20
CA ASP A 95 5.45 0.74 -1.11
C ASP A 95 4.36 1.05 -2.16
N GLY A 96 4.72 1.86 -3.16
CA GLY A 96 3.81 2.30 -4.20
C GLY A 96 3.31 1.16 -5.09
N MET A 97 4.11 0.13 -5.33
CA MET A 97 3.76 -1.00 -6.17
C MET A 97 2.75 -1.90 -5.47
N TYR A 98 2.99 -2.26 -4.21
CA TYR A 98 2.04 -3.05 -3.41
C TYR A 98 0.74 -2.27 -3.15
N ARG A 99 0.83 -0.96 -2.88
CA ARG A 99 -0.37 -0.14 -2.70
C ARG A 99 -1.22 -0.12 -3.97
N PHE A 100 -0.60 0.10 -5.14
CA PHE A 100 -1.29 0.09 -6.43
C PHE A 100 -1.91 -1.27 -6.72
N TRP A 101 -1.16 -2.35 -6.50
CA TRP A 101 -1.61 -3.71 -6.70
C TRP A 101 -2.86 -4.04 -5.88
N HIS A 102 -2.82 -3.81 -4.56
CA HIS A 102 -3.93 -4.18 -3.68
C HIS A 102 -5.16 -3.28 -3.82
N GLN A 103 -5.00 -2.00 -4.20
CA GLN A 103 -6.12 -1.06 -4.34
C GLN A 103 -6.76 -1.09 -5.73
N LEU A 104 -5.99 -1.28 -6.80
CA LEU A 104 -6.46 -1.10 -8.18
C LEU A 104 -6.40 -2.36 -9.02
N VAL A 105 -5.39 -3.22 -8.83
CA VAL A 105 -5.22 -4.41 -9.67
C VAL A 105 -6.01 -5.59 -9.13
N ARG A 106 -5.82 -5.95 -7.86
CA ARG A 106 -6.44 -7.12 -7.22
C ARG A 106 -7.97 -7.14 -7.33
N PRO A 107 -8.69 -6.01 -7.11
CA PRO A 107 -10.15 -6.00 -7.25
C PRO A 107 -10.64 -6.23 -8.69
N ASN A 108 -9.78 -5.99 -9.68
CA ASN A 108 -10.13 -6.03 -11.11
C ASN A 108 -9.48 -7.21 -11.86
N ILE A 109 -8.89 -8.19 -11.16
CA ILE A 109 -8.18 -9.34 -11.77
C ILE A 109 -9.02 -10.03 -12.85
N GLN A 110 -10.30 -10.34 -12.58
CA GLN A 110 -11.16 -11.02 -13.54
C GLN A 110 -11.35 -10.19 -14.82
N ALA A 111 -11.54 -8.88 -14.69
CA ALA A 111 -11.70 -8.00 -15.84
C ALA A 111 -10.38 -7.86 -16.63
N ILE A 112 -9.23 -7.88 -15.95
CA ILE A 112 -7.89 -7.91 -16.58
C ILE A 112 -7.71 -9.20 -17.38
N GLU A 113 -8.07 -10.35 -16.80
CA GLU A 113 -8.03 -11.66 -17.49
C GLU A 113 -8.92 -11.69 -18.74
N LEU A 114 -10.07 -11.02 -18.69
CA LEU A 114 -10.97 -10.84 -19.83
C LEU A 114 -10.47 -9.80 -20.87
N ARG A 115 -9.24 -9.31 -20.72
CA ARG A 115 -8.57 -8.34 -21.62
C ARG A 115 -9.29 -7.00 -21.75
N GLN A 116 -10.01 -6.58 -20.72
CA GLN A 116 -10.72 -5.30 -20.69
C GLN A 116 -9.87 -4.17 -20.09
N ALA A 117 -8.56 -4.19 -20.35
CA ALA A 117 -7.59 -3.26 -19.74
C ALA A 117 -7.93 -1.79 -19.98
N GLU A 118 -8.38 -1.46 -21.20
CA GLU A 118 -8.77 -0.11 -21.61
C GLU A 118 -9.98 0.41 -20.82
N THR A 119 -11.00 -0.45 -20.66
CA THR A 119 -12.22 -0.14 -19.92
C THR A 119 -11.92 0.06 -18.43
N ILE A 120 -11.12 -0.84 -17.84
CA ILE A 120 -10.69 -0.73 -16.43
C ILE A 120 -9.89 0.55 -16.20
N TYR A 121 -9.00 0.90 -17.12
CA TYR A 121 -8.25 2.13 -17.00
C TYR A 121 -9.17 3.35 -16.95
N GLN A 122 -10.14 3.44 -17.88
CA GLN A 122 -11.04 4.59 -17.96
C GLN A 122 -12.00 4.66 -16.78
N GLU A 123 -12.62 3.54 -16.39
CA GLU A 123 -13.71 3.53 -15.40
C GLU A 123 -13.22 3.42 -13.95
N ARG A 124 -12.05 2.85 -13.70
CA ARG A 124 -11.60 2.51 -12.33
C ARG A 124 -10.27 3.15 -11.95
N VAL A 125 -9.36 3.34 -12.90
CA VAL A 125 -8.01 3.84 -12.59
C VAL A 125 -7.90 5.34 -12.77
N LYS A 126 -8.38 5.88 -13.89
CA LYS A 126 -8.15 7.28 -14.28
C LYS A 126 -8.61 8.29 -13.22
N GLU A 127 -9.80 8.10 -12.64
CA GLU A 127 -10.36 9.01 -11.64
C GLU A 127 -9.64 8.90 -10.29
N VAL A 128 -9.23 7.69 -9.90
CA VAL A 128 -8.60 7.42 -8.60
C VAL A 128 -7.09 7.70 -8.62
N LEU A 129 -6.47 7.72 -9.81
CA LEU A 129 -5.03 7.86 -9.97
C LEU A 129 -4.49 9.17 -9.35
N SER A 130 -5.22 10.28 -9.50
CA SER A 130 -4.82 11.57 -8.91
C SER A 130 -4.75 11.47 -7.38
N ASN A 131 -5.78 10.91 -6.75
CA ASN A 131 -5.83 10.72 -5.31
C ASN A 131 -4.76 9.72 -4.84
N PHE A 132 -4.55 8.65 -5.59
CA PHE A 132 -3.52 7.66 -5.31
C PHE A 132 -2.11 8.27 -5.31
N MET A 133 -1.83 9.15 -6.27
CA MET A 133 -0.53 9.82 -6.41
C MET A 133 -0.27 10.83 -5.28
N GLY A 134 -1.30 11.40 -4.67
CA GLY A 134 -1.18 12.34 -3.56
C GLY A 134 -0.29 11.80 -2.42
N PHE A 135 -0.47 10.54 -2.06
CA PHE A 135 0.36 9.89 -1.03
C PHE A 135 1.84 9.80 -1.44
N ALA A 136 2.13 9.46 -2.70
CA ALA A 136 3.51 9.38 -3.18
C ALA A 136 4.17 10.77 -3.24
N PHE A 137 3.41 11.79 -3.66
CA PHE A 137 3.86 13.18 -3.63
C PHE A 137 4.18 13.66 -2.23
N GLU A 138 3.32 13.35 -1.25
CA GLU A 138 3.55 13.72 0.14
C GLU A 138 4.82 13.05 0.70
N GLN A 139 5.03 11.77 0.39
CA GLN A 139 6.24 11.04 0.79
C GLN A 139 7.51 11.66 0.18
N MET A 140 7.51 11.91 -1.13
CA MET A 140 8.65 12.56 -1.79
C MET A 140 8.91 13.97 -1.25
N GLY A 141 7.85 14.74 -0.96
CA GLY A 141 7.96 16.06 -0.35
C GLY A 141 8.57 16.00 1.05
N ARG A 142 8.16 15.01 1.87
CA ARG A 142 8.75 14.78 3.19
C ARG A 142 10.23 14.40 3.11
N GLU A 143 10.58 13.44 2.25
CA GLU A 143 11.98 13.03 2.05
C GLU A 143 12.85 14.19 1.58
N TYR A 144 12.36 14.99 0.63
CA TYR A 144 13.04 16.18 0.15
C TYR A 144 13.25 17.21 1.26
N LEU A 145 12.24 17.47 2.10
CA LEU A 145 12.34 18.40 3.23
C LEU A 145 13.34 17.92 4.30
N ILE A 146 13.42 16.62 4.55
CA ILE A 146 14.37 16.03 5.50
C ILE A 146 15.80 16.10 4.96
N GLN A 147 16.00 15.85 3.66
CA GLN A 147 17.32 15.89 3.02
C GLN A 147 17.81 17.31 2.73
N SER A 148 16.90 18.27 2.58
CA SER A 148 17.23 19.67 2.33
C SER A 148 17.67 20.39 3.60
N ASN A 149 18.97 20.67 3.71
CA ASN A 149 19.56 21.52 4.76
C ASN A 149 19.16 23.02 4.67
N LYS A 150 18.25 23.39 3.76
CA LYS A 150 17.77 24.76 3.54
C LYS A 150 16.31 24.93 3.95
N ASN A 151 15.89 24.24 5.00
CA ASN A 151 14.54 24.41 5.49
C ASN A 151 14.44 25.76 6.25
N PRO A 152 13.57 26.71 5.84
CA PRO A 152 13.44 28.00 6.51
C PRO A 152 12.89 27.90 7.95
N PHE A 153 12.49 26.70 8.39
CA PHE A 153 11.93 26.42 9.72
C PHE A 153 12.41 25.05 10.21
N TYR A 154 12.53 24.87 11.54
CA TYR A 154 12.82 23.58 12.16
C TYR A 154 11.56 22.70 12.21
N ILE A 155 11.64 21.48 11.66
CA ILE A 155 10.54 20.51 11.71
C ILE A 155 10.53 19.86 13.11
N HIS A 156 9.58 20.23 13.97
CA HIS A 156 9.47 19.67 15.33
C HIS A 156 8.70 18.33 15.36
N GLU A 157 7.63 18.17 14.57
CA GLU A 157 6.87 16.92 14.42
C GLU A 157 6.25 16.86 13.02
N TYR A 158 6.11 15.65 12.47
CA TYR A 158 5.39 15.41 11.22
C TYR A 158 4.63 14.08 11.28
N GLY A 159 3.44 14.00 10.68
CA GLY A 159 2.70 12.75 10.57
C GLY A 159 1.39 12.89 9.80
N VAL A 160 0.60 11.82 9.78
CA VAL A 160 -0.64 11.73 8.99
C VAL A 160 -1.77 12.37 9.81
N TRP A 161 -2.56 13.23 9.16
CA TRP A 161 -3.75 13.88 9.74
C TRP A 161 -4.93 12.92 9.83
#